data_AF-A0AAP2ZCK6-F1
#
_entry.id   AF-A0AAP2ZCK6-F1
#
_cell.length_a   1.000
_cell.length_b   1.000
_cell.length_c   1.000
_cell.angle_alpha   90.00
_cell.angle_beta   90.00
_cell.angle_gamma   90.00
#
_symmetry.space_group_name_H-M   'P 1'
#
loop_
_entity.id
_entity.type
_entity.pdbx_description
1 polymer ?
#
loop_
_entity_poly.entity_id
_entity_poly.type
_entity_poly.pdbx_seq_one_letter_code
_entity_poly.pdbx_strand_id
1 'polypeptide(L)'
;MTDISWTIHTDTSGQINVPGAVGGSYPSFGSGDIVRITFLADEITDTEFETLHEFVRYTNDGTSNTGIDIRGNPWYHESIHPQSEFTSLLVRLEPGGSLYNIDSWWAIITNASLSTNTIGVNRQIEFELFVLAEYDDYSDRKYIEAEFEAGL
;
A
#
# COMPACT_ATOMS: atom_id res chain seq x y z
N MET A 1 -4.50 -21.08 -12.74
CA MET A 1 -3.92 -20.47 -11.53
C MET A 1 -4.88 -19.38 -11.11
N THR A 2 -5.33 -19.36 -9.85
CA THR A 2 -6.24 -18.32 -9.36
C THR A 2 -5.43 -17.03 -9.23
N ASP A 3 -5.88 -15.96 -9.88
CA ASP A 3 -5.21 -14.67 -9.87
C ASP A 3 -5.48 -13.93 -8.55
N ILE A 4 -4.53 -14.07 -7.63
CA ILE A 4 -4.51 -13.43 -6.31
C ILE A 4 -3.51 -12.27 -6.27
N SER A 5 -3.15 -11.73 -7.44
CA SER A 5 -2.27 -10.57 -7.54
C SER A 5 -2.95 -9.31 -7.03
N TRP A 6 -2.13 -8.31 -6.74
CA TRP A 6 -2.54 -6.97 -6.38
C TRP A 6 -1.75 -6.00 -7.24
N THR A 7 -2.42 -4.97 -7.76
CA THR A 7 -1.76 -3.85 -8.41
C THR A 7 -1.73 -2.68 -7.44
N ILE A 8 -0.54 -2.22 -7.10
CA ILE A 8 -0.32 -1.02 -6.29
C ILE A 8 -0.08 0.14 -7.25
N HIS A 9 -0.98 1.11 -7.28
CA HIS A 9 -0.80 2.33 -8.05
C HIS A 9 -0.22 3.41 -7.14
N THR A 10 0.95 3.91 -7.51
CA THR A 10 1.73 4.91 -6.81
C THR A 10 1.79 6.19 -7.63
N ASP A 11 2.09 7.33 -6.99
CA ASP A 11 2.24 8.60 -7.71
C ASP A 11 3.50 8.65 -8.57
N THR A 12 4.61 8.11 -8.07
CA THR A 12 5.94 8.28 -8.67
C THR A 12 6.39 7.15 -9.58
N SER A 13 6.13 5.91 -9.18
CA SER A 13 6.62 4.72 -9.86
C SER A 13 5.57 4.06 -10.77
N GLY A 14 4.34 4.58 -10.79
CA GLY A 14 3.27 4.10 -11.65
C GLY A 14 2.55 2.89 -11.06
N GLN A 15 2.54 1.77 -11.77
CA GLN A 15 1.81 0.55 -11.35
C GLN A 15 2.80 -0.55 -11.02
N ILE A 16 2.72 -1.10 -9.82
CA ILE A 16 3.50 -2.25 -9.38
C ILE A 16 2.56 -3.44 -9.31
N ASN A 17 2.76 -4.43 -10.18
CA ASN A 17 1.98 -5.67 -10.14
C ASN A 17 2.67 -6.65 -9.22
N VAL A 18 2.01 -6.98 -8.12
CA VAL A 18 2.58 -7.83 -7.10
C VAL A 18 1.79 -9.13 -7.01
N PRO A 19 2.42 -10.28 -7.31
CA PRO A 19 1.75 -11.57 -7.25
C PRO A 19 1.56 -12.00 -5.79
N GLY A 20 0.30 -12.30 -5.46
CA GLY A 20 -0.09 -12.91 -4.20
C GLY A 20 -0.19 -11.96 -3.00
N ALA A 21 -1.29 -12.12 -2.24
CA ALA A 21 -1.26 -11.92 -0.80
C ALA A 21 -1.06 -13.29 -0.14
N VAL A 22 0.04 -13.50 0.58
CA VAL A 22 0.27 -14.76 1.30
C VAL A 22 -0.63 -14.82 2.53
N GLY A 23 -1.63 -15.71 2.53
CA GLY A 23 -2.53 -15.92 3.69
C GLY A 23 -3.63 -16.93 3.40
N GLY A 24 -4.10 -17.64 4.44
CA GLY A 24 -5.21 -18.61 4.33
C GLY A 24 -6.61 -17.98 4.15
N SER A 25 -6.69 -16.65 4.20
CA SER A 25 -7.90 -15.85 4.08
C SER A 25 -7.59 -14.53 3.40
N TYR A 26 -8.49 -14.05 2.54
CA TYR A 26 -8.38 -12.74 1.92
C TYR A 26 -8.45 -11.63 2.98
N PRO A 27 -7.67 -10.54 2.85
CA PRO A 27 -7.79 -9.40 3.74
C PRO A 27 -9.18 -8.77 3.63
N SER A 28 -9.77 -8.40 4.77
CA SER A 28 -10.96 -7.55 4.84
C SER A 28 -10.52 -6.10 4.99
N PHE A 29 -11.17 -5.20 4.26
CA PHE A 29 -10.89 -3.76 4.30
C PHE A 29 -12.07 -3.02 4.92
N GLY A 30 -11.74 -1.96 5.66
CA GLY A 30 -12.66 -0.98 6.18
C GLY A 30 -11.91 0.34 6.38
N SER A 31 -12.58 1.48 6.18
CA SER A 31 -11.98 2.79 6.44
C SER A 31 -11.48 2.90 7.88
N GLY A 32 -10.21 3.29 8.04
CA GLY A 32 -9.51 3.36 9.32
C GLY A 32 -8.86 2.05 9.78
N ASP A 33 -9.01 0.95 9.04
CA ASP A 33 -8.36 -0.31 9.37
C ASP A 33 -6.87 -0.30 9.04
N ILE A 34 -6.12 -1.09 9.80
CA ILE A 34 -4.73 -1.43 9.48
C ILE A 34 -4.71 -2.82 8.87
N VAL A 35 -4.32 -2.91 7.60
CA VAL A 35 -4.23 -4.14 6.83
C VAL A 35 -2.78 -4.47 6.54
N ARG A 36 -2.40 -5.74 6.65
CA ARG A 36 -1.08 -6.21 6.24
C ARG A 36 -1.18 -7.07 5.00
N ILE A 37 -0.35 -6.75 4.01
CA ILE A 37 -0.26 -7.53 2.77
C ILE A 37 1.19 -7.97 2.59
N THR A 38 1.39 -9.28 2.50
CA THR A 38 2.70 -9.89 2.23
C THR A 38 2.78 -10.32 0.77
N PHE A 39 3.83 -9.85 0.12
CA PHE A 39 4.12 -10.03 -1.29
C PHE A 39 5.35 -10.92 -1.48
N LEU A 40 5.33 -11.77 -2.50
CA LEU A 40 6.49 -12.57 -2.90
C LEU A 40 7.33 -11.78 -3.91
N ALA A 41 8.48 -11.29 -3.45
CA ALA A 41 9.39 -10.46 -4.23
C ALA A 41 10.24 -11.24 -5.25
N ASP A 42 10.16 -12.57 -5.30
CA ASP A 42 10.86 -13.38 -6.31
C ASP A 42 10.08 -13.58 -7.61
N GLU A 43 8.81 -13.21 -7.63
CA GLU A 43 7.96 -13.30 -8.82
C GLU A 43 7.79 -11.94 -9.53
N ILE A 44 8.43 -10.88 -9.01
CA ILE A 44 8.46 -9.54 -9.60
C ILE A 44 9.81 -9.26 -10.27
N THR A 45 9.86 -8.24 -11.13
CA THR A 45 11.11 -7.80 -11.77
C THR A 45 12.05 -7.13 -10.77
N ASP A 46 13.36 -7.13 -11.05
CA ASP A 46 14.35 -6.44 -10.20
C ASP A 46 14.03 -4.94 -10.03
N THR A 47 13.48 -4.29 -11.06
CA THR A 47 13.08 -2.88 -10.99
C THR A 47 11.89 -2.65 -10.05
N GLU A 48 10.87 -3.52 -10.10
CA GLU A 48 9.74 -3.47 -9.16
C GLU A 48 10.21 -3.77 -7.73
N PHE A 49 11.14 -4.71 -7.57
CA PHE A 49 11.73 -5.02 -6.28
C PHE A 49 12.48 -3.83 -5.68
N GLU A 50 13.34 -3.16 -6.45
CA GLU A 50 14.04 -1.97 -5.97
C GLU A 50 13.05 -0.84 -5.62
N THR A 51 12.01 -0.64 -6.42
CA THR A 51 10.94 0.33 -6.12
C THR A 51 10.28 0.03 -4.77
N LEU A 52 9.90 -1.23 -4.53
CA LEU A 52 9.28 -1.64 -3.26
C LEU A 52 10.28 -1.55 -2.09
N HIS A 53 11.54 -1.87 -2.33
CA HIS A 53 12.61 -1.76 -1.33
C HIS A 53 12.86 -0.29 -0.94
N GLU A 54 12.74 0.65 -1.86
CA GLU A 54 12.78 2.06 -1.53
C GLU A 54 11.53 2.53 -0.77
N PHE A 55 10.33 2.04 -1.11
CA PHE A 55 9.14 2.25 -0.27
C PHE A 55 9.35 1.76 1.16
N VAL A 56 9.96 0.58 1.35
CA VAL A 56 10.34 0.05 2.66
C VAL A 56 11.20 1.04 3.43
N ARG A 57 12.22 1.58 2.77
CA ARG A 57 13.13 2.54 3.38
C ARG A 57 12.44 3.85 3.76
N TYR A 58 11.68 4.45 2.84
CA TYR A 58 11.07 5.77 3.06
C TYR A 58 9.91 5.76 4.05
N THR A 59 9.10 4.69 4.04
CA THR A 59 7.97 4.55 4.96
C THR A 59 8.46 4.49 6.41
N ASN A 60 9.56 3.76 6.65
CA ASN A 60 10.08 3.53 8.00
C ASN A 60 10.82 4.72 8.60
N ASP A 61 11.16 5.73 7.80
CA ASP A 61 11.80 6.97 8.26
C ASP A 61 10.81 7.94 8.96
N GLY A 62 9.56 7.52 9.19
CA GLY A 62 8.56 8.28 9.95
C GLY A 62 7.97 9.45 9.16
N THR A 63 7.86 9.29 7.85
CA THR A 63 7.41 10.32 6.91
C THR A 63 5.89 10.43 6.79
N SER A 64 5.13 9.55 7.45
CA SER A 64 3.67 9.63 7.51
C SER A 64 3.14 9.51 8.94
N ASN A 65 2.03 10.20 9.20
CA ASN A 65 1.20 10.04 10.38
C ASN A 65 -0.22 9.72 9.92
N THR A 66 -0.87 8.79 10.61
CA THR A 66 -2.24 8.38 10.31
C THR A 66 -3.06 8.33 11.59
N GLY A 67 -4.36 8.44 11.48
CA GLY A 67 -5.25 8.32 12.62
C GLY A 67 -6.72 8.38 12.25
N ILE A 68 -7.55 8.33 13.29
CA ILE A 68 -8.99 8.49 13.18
C ILE A 68 -9.37 9.73 13.98
N ASP A 69 -10.20 10.59 13.41
CA ASP A 69 -10.70 11.79 14.07
C ASP A 69 -11.77 11.44 15.13
N ILE A 70 -12.26 12.46 15.84
CA ILE A 70 -13.30 12.28 16.87
C ILE A 70 -14.68 11.87 16.30
N ARG A 71 -14.86 11.91 14.98
CA ARG A 71 -16.08 11.55 14.26
C ARG A 71 -16.00 10.15 13.64
N GLY A 72 -14.84 9.49 13.72
CA GLY A 72 -14.61 8.17 13.13
C GLY A 72 -14.07 8.23 11.70
N ASN A 73 -13.73 9.40 11.18
CA ASN A 73 -13.16 9.54 9.85
C ASN A 73 -11.64 9.32 9.90
N PRO A 74 -11.06 8.54 8.97
CA PRO A 74 -9.62 8.46 8.86
C PRO A 74 -9.03 9.82 8.49
N TRP A 75 -7.77 10.02 8.79
CA TRP A 75 -6.96 11.12 8.29
C TRP A 75 -5.51 10.67 8.16
N TYR A 76 -4.75 11.32 7.30
CA TYR A 76 -3.32 11.11 7.21
C TYR A 76 -2.59 12.43 7.02
N HIS A 77 -1.29 12.44 7.29
CA HIS A 77 -0.38 13.53 7.00
C HIS A 77 0.92 12.91 6.51
N GLU A 78 1.44 13.40 5.39
CA GLU A 78 2.75 12.99 4.89
C GLU A 78 3.72 14.18 4.85
N SER A 79 4.94 13.94 5.30
CA SER A 79 6.05 14.88 5.32
C SER A 79 7.22 14.28 4.57
N ILE A 80 7.07 14.18 3.26
CA ILE A 80 8.06 13.58 2.39
C ILE A 80 9.15 14.60 2.04
N HIS A 81 10.40 14.17 2.14
CA HIS A 81 11.54 15.05 1.92
C HIS A 81 11.60 15.50 0.44
N PRO A 82 11.84 16.79 0.11
CA PRO A 82 11.85 17.29 -1.27
C PRO A 82 12.90 16.67 -2.21
N GLN A 83 13.92 16.01 -1.64
CA GLN A 83 14.95 15.29 -2.40
C GLN A 83 14.66 13.78 -2.53
N SER A 84 13.51 13.33 -2.03
CA SER A 84 13.04 11.97 -2.20
C SER A 84 12.66 11.72 -3.65
N GLU A 85 12.88 10.49 -4.13
CA GLU A 85 12.36 10.03 -5.42
C GLU A 85 10.86 9.72 -5.35
N PHE A 86 10.31 9.60 -4.14
CA PHE A 86 8.88 9.44 -3.87
C PHE A 86 8.26 10.79 -3.51
N THR A 87 7.07 11.05 -4.03
CA THR A 87 6.26 12.23 -3.75
C THR A 87 5.12 11.95 -2.78
N SER A 88 4.72 10.67 -2.64
CA SER A 88 3.64 10.27 -1.74
C SER A 88 3.72 8.80 -1.29
N LEU A 89 3.24 8.53 -0.08
CA LEU A 89 2.99 7.19 0.45
C LEU A 89 1.54 6.73 0.26
N LEU A 90 0.68 7.60 -0.28
CA LEU A 90 -0.68 7.25 -0.69
C LEU A 90 -0.64 6.38 -1.94
N VAL A 91 -1.29 5.22 -1.83
CA VAL A 91 -1.40 4.23 -2.89
C VAL A 91 -2.85 3.80 -3.10
N ARG A 92 -3.17 3.45 -4.33
CA ARG A 92 -4.40 2.71 -4.65
C ARG A 92 -4.07 1.23 -4.77
N LEU A 93 -4.79 0.41 -4.02
CA LEU A 93 -4.73 -1.04 -4.06
C LEU A 93 -5.85 -1.53 -4.96
N GLU A 94 -5.48 -2.21 -6.03
CA GLU A 94 -6.42 -2.85 -6.97
C GLU A 94 -6.24 -4.38 -6.88
N PRO A 95 -7.28 -5.13 -6.49
CA PRO A 95 -7.21 -6.57 -6.42
C PRO A 95 -7.30 -7.21 -7.81
N GLY A 96 -6.55 -8.30 -8.02
CA GLY A 96 -6.53 -9.07 -9.27
C GLY A 96 -7.87 -9.78 -9.57
N GLY A 97 -8.00 -10.32 -10.77
CA GLY A 97 -9.32 -10.72 -11.31
C GLY A 97 -10.03 -11.86 -10.55
N SER A 98 -9.31 -12.67 -9.76
CA SER A 98 -9.94 -13.72 -8.95
C SER A 98 -10.30 -13.25 -7.54
N LEU A 99 -9.97 -12.01 -7.18
CA LEU A 99 -10.34 -11.32 -5.95
C LEU A 99 -11.57 -10.42 -6.16
N TYR A 100 -12.43 -10.74 -7.13
CA TYR A 100 -13.59 -9.94 -7.56
C TYR A 100 -14.62 -9.54 -6.47
N ASN A 101 -14.51 -10.08 -5.25
CA ASN A 101 -15.35 -9.70 -4.10
C ASN A 101 -14.66 -8.68 -3.18
N ILE A 102 -13.46 -8.25 -3.53
CA ILE A 102 -12.70 -7.23 -2.83
C ILE A 102 -12.69 -6.01 -3.73
N ASP A 103 -13.14 -4.89 -3.21
CA ASP A 103 -13.12 -3.63 -3.96
C ASP A 103 -11.71 -3.04 -4.00
N SER A 104 -11.52 -2.00 -4.81
CA SER A 104 -10.26 -1.26 -4.80
C SER A 104 -10.26 -0.23 -3.66
N TRP A 105 -9.11 -0.01 -3.03
CA TRP A 105 -9.02 0.84 -1.84
C TRP A 105 -7.89 1.85 -1.94
N TRP A 106 -8.10 3.02 -1.35
CA TRP A 106 -7.06 3.98 -1.04
C TRP A 106 -6.45 3.68 0.32
N ALA A 107 -5.13 3.64 0.40
CA ALA A 107 -4.42 3.40 1.64
C ALA A 107 -3.09 4.17 1.70
N ILE A 108 -2.64 4.46 2.91
CA ILE A 108 -1.29 4.96 3.18
C ILE A 108 -0.42 3.80 3.61
N ILE A 109 0.75 3.66 2.99
CA ILE A 109 1.77 2.75 3.50
C ILE A 109 2.34 3.37 4.78
N THR A 110 2.12 2.73 5.94
CA THR A 110 2.54 3.24 7.26
C THR A 110 3.76 2.53 7.79
N ASN A 111 3.98 1.29 7.36
CA ASN A 111 5.16 0.53 7.69
C ASN A 111 5.41 -0.48 6.57
N ALA A 112 6.65 -0.88 6.41
CA ALA A 112 7.03 -1.82 5.39
C ALA A 112 8.26 -2.61 5.85
N SER A 113 8.29 -3.91 5.59
CA SER A 113 9.40 -4.76 5.98
C SER A 113 9.81 -5.71 4.88
N LEU A 114 11.12 -5.92 4.74
CA LEU A 114 11.71 -6.90 3.84
C LEU A 114 12.22 -8.07 4.68
N SER A 115 11.78 -9.28 4.35
CA SER A 115 12.25 -10.51 4.97
C SER A 115 12.70 -11.52 3.93
N THR A 116 13.69 -12.34 4.29
CA THR A 116 14.19 -13.43 3.45
C THR A 116 14.06 -14.74 4.24
N ASN A 117 13.28 -15.69 3.75
CA ASN A 117 13.18 -16.98 4.41
C ASN A 117 14.40 -17.85 4.06
N THR A 118 15.12 -18.35 5.07
CA THR A 118 16.43 -19.03 4.92
C THR A 118 16.33 -20.40 4.25
N ILE A 119 15.12 -20.96 4.11
CA ILE A 119 14.90 -22.25 3.45
C ILE A 119 14.27 -21.99 2.07
N GLY A 120 15.08 -21.97 1.01
CA GLY A 120 14.60 -21.96 -0.38
C GLY A 120 14.19 -20.59 -0.94
N VAL A 121 14.95 -19.54 -0.59
CA VAL A 121 15.01 -18.19 -1.19
C VAL A 121 13.69 -17.71 -1.79
N ASN A 122 12.77 -17.33 -0.90
CA ASN A 122 11.65 -16.46 -1.24
C ASN A 122 11.83 -15.13 -0.50
N ARG A 123 12.22 -14.07 -1.22
CA ARG A 123 12.18 -12.67 -0.75
C ARG A 123 10.72 -12.30 -0.53
N GLN A 124 10.41 -11.70 0.62
CA GLN A 124 9.06 -11.27 0.96
C GLN A 124 9.07 -9.82 1.40
N ILE A 125 8.12 -9.05 0.89
CA ILE A 125 7.87 -7.67 1.31
C ILE A 125 6.51 -7.64 1.98
N GLU A 126 6.45 -7.19 3.22
CA GLU A 126 5.20 -6.97 3.94
C GLU A 126 4.95 -5.48 4.05
N PHE A 127 3.79 -5.02 3.58
CA PHE A 127 3.31 -3.67 3.79
C PHE A 127 2.22 -3.65 4.85
N GLU A 128 2.36 -2.73 5.79
CA GLU A 128 1.29 -2.29 6.68
C GLU A 128 0.65 -1.05 6.07
N LEU A 129 -0.66 -1.12 5.90
CA LEU A 129 -1.46 -0.19 5.13
C LEU A 129 -2.55 0.35 6.05
N PHE A 130 -2.67 1.67 6.13
CA PHE A 130 -3.79 2.32 6.78
C PHE A 130 -4.83 2.69 5.72
N VAL A 131 -6.00 2.07 5.81
CA VAL A 131 -7.06 2.19 4.80
C VAL A 131 -7.81 3.51 5.01
N LEU A 132 -7.95 4.29 3.95
CA LEU A 132 -8.65 5.57 3.97
C LEU A 132 -10.10 5.41 3.52
N ALA A 133 -10.30 4.98 2.28
CA ALA A 133 -11.62 4.88 1.66
C ALA A 133 -11.61 3.89 0.50
N GLU A 134 -12.79 3.49 0.08
CA GLU A 134 -12.99 2.75 -1.15
C GLU A 134 -12.66 3.64 -2.35
N TYR A 135 -12.09 3.05 -3.41
CA TYR A 135 -11.72 3.77 -4.62
C TYR A 135 -12.95 4.35 -5.33
N ASP A 136 -14.08 3.64 -5.31
CA ASP A 136 -15.30 4.04 -6.01
C ASP A 136 -15.91 5.33 -5.44
N ASP A 137 -15.70 5.61 -4.15
CA ASP A 137 -16.10 6.87 -3.51
C ASP A 137 -15.19 8.04 -3.92
N TYR A 138 -13.93 7.75 -4.27
CA TYR A 138 -12.90 8.74 -4.60
C TYR A 138 -12.08 8.31 -5.82
N SER A 139 -12.68 8.38 -7.02
CA SER A 139 -12.06 7.87 -8.24
C SER A 139 -10.76 8.59 -8.66
N ASP A 140 -10.49 9.77 -8.10
CA ASP A 140 -9.30 10.58 -8.36
C ASP A 140 -8.53 10.82 -7.05
N ARG A 141 -7.21 10.65 -7.16
CA ARG A 141 -6.23 10.91 -6.11
C ARG A 141 -6.39 12.31 -5.48
N LYS A 142 -6.71 13.33 -6.29
CA LYS A 142 -6.89 14.70 -5.77
C LYS A 142 -8.03 14.83 -4.78
N TYR A 143 -9.08 14.01 -4.91
CA TYR A 143 -10.22 14.07 -4.00
C TYR A 143 -9.91 13.40 -2.67
N ILE A 144 -9.18 12.28 -2.69
CA ILE A 144 -8.76 11.61 -1.44
C ILE A 144 -7.73 12.46 -0.69
N GLU A 145 -6.79 13.11 -1.38
CA GLU A 145 -5.84 14.05 -0.78
C GLU A 145 -6.58 15.23 -0.14
N ALA A 146 -7.50 15.87 -0.88
CA ALA A 146 -8.25 17.02 -0.37
C ALA A 146 -9.16 16.70 0.83
N GLU A 147 -9.68 15.47 0.92
CA GLU A 147 -10.59 15.06 2.00
C GLU A 147 -9.84 14.59 3.24
N PHE A 148 -8.77 13.80 3.07
CA PHE A 148 -8.14 13.05 4.15
C PHE A 148 -6.77 13.57 4.58
N GLU A 149 -6.10 14.40 3.77
CA GLU A 149 -4.78 14.95 4.11
C GLU A 149 -4.91 16.12 5.12
N ALA A 150 -4.33 15.92 6.30
CA ALA A 150 -4.21 16.95 7.32
C ALA A 150 -2.94 17.78 7.06
N GLY A 151 -3.10 19.02 6.57
CA GLY A 151 -1.99 19.96 6.34
C GLY A 151 -1.44 20.59 7.64
N LEU A 152 -0.84 19.76 8.49
CA LEU A 152 -0.26 20.14 9.80
C LEU A 152 0.95 21.09 9.67
#